data_AF-A0A3R7DIK6-F1
#
_entry.id   AF-A0A3R7DIK6-F1
#
_cell.length_a   1.000
_cell.length_b   1.000
_cell.length_c   1.000
_cell.angle_alpha   90.00
_cell.angle_beta   90.00
_cell.angle_gamma   90.00
#
_symmetry.space_group_name_H-M   'P 1'
#
loop_
_entity.id
_entity.type
_entity.pdbx_description
1 polymer ?
#
loop_
_entity_poly.entity_id
_entity_poly.type
_entity_poly.pdbx_seq_one_letter_code
_entity_poly.pdbx_strand_id
1 'polypeptide(L)'
;MRAKGKKVGVIKPWVYRPFPTEQIIKATENLKALAVLDRACSVGAPYGPLCSDVIAALYREDIKLNLFNVIYGLGGRDIRPTDLEAIFNESLEVAKTGVIKEPVKFVGVRE
;
A
#
# COMPACT_ATOMS: atom_id res chain seq x y z
N MET A 1 3.04 -16.47 -4.85
CA MET A 1 1.58 -16.32 -4.72
C MET A 1 0.82 -16.46 -6.04
N ARG A 2 1.25 -15.84 -7.16
CA ARG A 2 0.58 -16.00 -8.47
C ARG A 2 0.52 -17.45 -8.95
N ALA A 3 1.56 -18.25 -8.73
CA ALA A 3 1.57 -19.70 -9.00
C ALA A 3 0.51 -20.47 -8.20
N LYS A 4 0.01 -19.92 -7.08
CA LYS A 4 -1.10 -20.47 -6.28
C LYS A 4 -2.47 -19.92 -6.76
N GLY A 5 -2.55 -19.33 -7.97
CA GLY A 5 -3.79 -18.79 -8.56
C GLY A 5 -4.24 -17.40 -8.05
N LYS A 6 -3.51 -16.78 -7.13
CA LYS A 6 -3.88 -15.46 -6.56
C LYS A 6 -3.59 -14.33 -7.56
N LYS A 7 -4.60 -13.51 -7.87
CA LYS A 7 -4.49 -12.30 -8.70
C LYS A 7 -3.89 -11.14 -7.89
N VAL A 8 -2.57 -11.14 -7.75
CA VAL A 8 -1.80 -10.12 -7.03
C VAL A 8 -0.66 -9.59 -7.88
N GLY A 9 -0.25 -8.35 -7.62
CA GLY A 9 0.84 -7.67 -8.32
C GLY A 9 1.57 -6.68 -7.40
N VAL A 10 2.66 -6.11 -7.89
CA VAL A 10 3.45 -5.08 -7.20
C VAL A 10 3.60 -3.90 -8.12
N ILE A 11 3.34 -2.69 -7.59
CA ILE A 11 3.69 -1.43 -8.23
C ILE A 11 4.97 -0.94 -7.56
N LYS A 12 6.04 -0.75 -8.33
CA LYS A 12 7.32 -0.24 -7.83
C LYS A 12 7.61 1.11 -8.49
N PRO A 13 7.31 2.24 -7.83
CA PRO A 13 7.73 3.56 -8.31
C PRO A 13 9.25 3.64 -8.31
N TRP A 14 9.85 3.98 -9.46
CA TRP A 14 11.29 4.25 -9.58
C TRP A 14 11.62 5.73 -9.41
N VAL A 15 10.69 6.60 -9.74
CA VAL A 15 10.77 8.05 -9.59
C VAL A 15 9.74 8.46 -8.54
N TYR A 16 10.18 9.23 -7.53
CA TYR A 16 9.29 9.77 -6.50
C TYR A 16 9.00 11.25 -6.71
N ARG A 17 9.95 12.02 -7.26
CA ARG A 17 9.81 13.44 -7.57
C ARG A 17 10.42 13.77 -8.95
N PRO A 18 9.68 14.49 -9.82
CA PRO A 18 8.25 14.84 -9.70
C PRO A 18 7.39 13.56 -9.54
N PHE A 19 6.30 13.64 -8.76
CA PHE A 19 5.49 12.46 -8.45
C PHE A 19 4.79 11.95 -9.72
N PRO A 20 4.91 10.66 -10.07
CA PRO A 20 4.40 10.12 -11.33
C PRO A 20 2.89 9.82 -11.27
N THR A 21 2.08 10.86 -11.08
CA THR A 21 0.62 10.78 -10.86
C THR A 21 -0.08 9.94 -11.94
N GLU A 22 0.13 10.26 -13.21
CA GLU A 22 -0.53 9.58 -14.34
C GLU A 22 -0.22 8.07 -14.36
N GLN A 23 1.04 7.71 -14.11
CA GLN A 23 1.49 6.32 -14.13
C GLN A 23 0.93 5.55 -12.92
N ILE A 24 0.84 6.19 -11.75
CA ILE A 24 0.23 5.58 -10.56
C ILE A 24 -1.26 5.32 -10.83
N ILE A 25 -1.98 6.31 -11.35
CA ILE A 25 -3.41 6.19 -11.61
C ILE A 25 -3.69 5.05 -12.60
N LYS A 26 -2.97 5.04 -13.73
CA LYS A 26 -3.06 3.97 -14.72
C LYS A 26 -2.75 2.59 -14.14
N ALA A 27 -1.78 2.49 -13.23
CA ALA A 27 -1.44 1.23 -12.58
C ALA A 27 -2.52 0.75 -11.58
N THR A 28 -3.38 1.66 -11.11
CA THR A 28 -4.42 1.37 -10.11
C THR A 28 -5.82 1.11 -10.67
N GLU A 29 -6.07 1.39 -11.96
CA GLU A 29 -7.41 1.33 -12.60
C GLU A 29 -8.20 0.03 -12.35
N ASN A 30 -7.50 -1.11 -12.33
CA ASN A 30 -8.14 -2.43 -12.24
C ASN A 30 -7.99 -3.07 -10.85
N LEU A 31 -7.58 -2.29 -9.85
CA LEU A 31 -7.39 -2.78 -8.49
C LEU A 31 -8.69 -2.67 -7.70
N LYS A 32 -8.96 -3.69 -6.88
CA LYS A 32 -10.05 -3.66 -5.88
C LYS A 32 -9.56 -3.22 -4.51
N ALA A 33 -8.28 -3.43 -4.24
CA ALA A 33 -7.61 -3.02 -3.03
C ALA A 33 -6.13 -2.75 -3.30
N LEU A 34 -5.53 -1.84 -2.53
CA LEU A 34 -4.12 -1.48 -2.59
C LEU A 34 -3.53 -1.35 -1.18
N ALA A 35 -2.47 -2.09 -0.89
CA ALA A 35 -1.61 -1.81 0.25
C ALA A 35 -0.45 -0.92 -0.21
N VAL A 36 -0.30 0.27 0.39
CA VAL A 36 0.84 1.15 0.12
C VAL A 36 1.89 0.95 1.21
N LEU A 37 3.08 0.53 0.81
CA LEU A 37 4.18 0.21 1.73
C LEU A 37 5.12 1.41 1.84
N ASP A 38 5.18 2.03 3.01
CA ASP A 38 6.07 3.13 3.34
C ASP A 38 7.24 2.64 4.19
N ARG A 39 8.47 2.87 3.73
CA ARG A 39 9.68 2.71 4.56
C ARG A 39 10.02 4.00 5.32
N ALA A 40 8.98 4.72 5.73
CA ALA A 40 9.04 6.00 6.41
C ALA A 40 7.78 6.15 7.28
N CYS A 41 7.90 6.92 8.36
CA CYS A 41 6.77 7.32 9.18
C CYS A 41 6.72 8.85 9.21
N SER A 42 5.56 9.41 8.89
CA SER A 42 5.29 10.85 8.99
C SER A 42 4.57 11.11 10.31
N VAL A 43 5.34 11.36 11.38
CA VAL A 43 4.76 11.54 12.72
C VAL A 43 3.78 12.71 12.73
N GLY A 44 2.57 12.47 13.21
CA GLY A 44 1.48 13.45 13.24
C GLY A 44 0.66 13.54 11.94
N ALA A 45 1.10 12.90 10.86
CA ALA A 45 0.30 12.74 9.64
C ALA A 45 -0.58 11.49 9.72
N PRO A 46 -1.73 11.46 9.02
CA PRO A 46 -2.62 10.30 9.03
C PRO A 46 -2.02 9.07 8.33
N TYR A 47 -1.08 9.25 7.38
CA TYR A 47 -0.44 8.18 6.62
C TYR A 47 1.04 8.48 6.36
N GLY A 48 1.79 7.48 5.92
CA GLY A 48 3.13 7.65 5.37
C GLY A 48 3.16 8.53 4.12
N PRO A 49 4.34 9.04 3.74
CA PRO A 49 4.48 10.01 2.65
C PRO A 49 4.03 9.46 1.29
N LEU A 50 4.41 8.22 0.93
CA LEU A 50 3.98 7.62 -0.34
C LEU A 50 2.47 7.38 -0.35
N CYS A 51 1.92 6.84 0.74
CA CYS A 51 0.49 6.62 0.86
C CYS A 51 -0.31 7.91 0.74
N SER A 52 0.16 9.00 1.36
CA SER A 52 -0.49 10.31 1.28
C SER A 52 -0.52 10.84 -0.17
N ASP A 53 0.59 10.74 -0.90
CA ASP A 53 0.65 11.16 -2.30
C ASP A 53 -0.26 10.30 -3.21
N VAL A 54 -0.32 8.98 -2.98
CA VAL A 54 -1.20 8.08 -3.73
C VAL A 54 -2.67 8.40 -3.45
N ILE A 55 -3.06 8.63 -2.19
CA ILE A 55 -4.43 9.03 -1.84
C ILE A 55 -4.78 10.36 -2.51
N ALA A 56 -3.88 11.35 -2.47
CA ALA A 56 -4.10 12.64 -3.11
C ALA A 56 -4.26 12.51 -4.64
N ALA A 57 -3.44 11.68 -5.28
CA ALA A 57 -3.54 11.40 -6.71
C ALA A 57 -4.88 10.76 -7.09
N LEU A 58 -5.31 9.72 -6.36
CA LEU A 58 -6.58 9.04 -6.60
C LEU A 58 -7.78 9.96 -6.33
N TYR A 59 -7.72 10.74 -5.26
CA TYR A 59 -8.78 11.68 -4.89
C TYR A 59 -9.01 12.75 -5.95
N ARG A 60 -7.94 13.28 -6.56
CA ARG A 60 -8.04 14.29 -7.62
C ARG A 60 -8.77 13.79 -8.87
N GLU A 61 -8.70 12.50 -9.17
CA GLU A 61 -9.40 11.86 -10.29
C GLU A 61 -10.72 11.18 -9.89
N ASP A 62 -11.23 11.42 -8.67
CA ASP A 62 -12.45 10.80 -8.12
C ASP A 62 -12.41 9.26 -8.12
N ILE A 63 -11.21 8.67 -8.02
CA ILE A 63 -11.02 7.22 -8.01
C ILE A 63 -11.22 6.68 -6.60
N LYS A 64 -12.24 5.84 -6.42
CA LYS A 64 -12.51 5.13 -5.17
C LYS A 64 -11.82 3.77 -5.16
N LEU A 65 -10.77 3.65 -4.36
CA LEU A 65 -10.00 2.41 -4.19
C LEU A 65 -9.86 2.09 -2.70
N ASN A 66 -10.13 0.84 -2.30
CA ASN A 66 -9.87 0.42 -0.93
C ASN A 66 -8.36 0.40 -0.68
N LEU A 67 -7.87 1.28 0.16
CA LEU A 67 -6.46 1.50 0.35
C LEU A 67 -6.10 1.56 1.83
N PHE A 68 -5.00 0.91 2.20
CA PHE A 68 -4.44 1.01 3.55
C PHE A 68 -2.92 1.14 3.49
N ASN A 69 -2.34 1.71 4.54
CA ASN A 69 -0.92 1.97 4.63
C ASN A 69 -0.22 0.92 5.50
N VAL A 70 0.93 0.45 5.04
CA VAL A 70 1.82 -0.43 5.78
C VAL A 70 3.15 0.28 5.96
N ILE A 71 3.48 0.65 7.20
CA ILE A 71 4.76 1.22 7.58
C ILE A 71 5.69 0.07 7.97
N TYR A 72 6.84 -0.03 7.31
CA TYR A 72 7.79 -1.11 7.53
C TYR A 72 9.23 -0.63 7.58
N GLY A 73 10.13 -1.49 8.05
CA GLY A 73 11.57 -1.26 7.98
C GLY A 73 12.08 -0.08 8.81
N LEU A 74 11.29 0.38 9.79
CA LEU A 74 11.71 1.41 10.74
C LEU A 74 12.92 0.93 11.55
N GLY A 75 13.91 1.81 11.71
CA GLY A 75 15.17 1.48 12.37
C GLY A 75 16.05 0.50 11.59
N GLY A 76 15.89 0.44 10.26
CA GLY A 76 16.70 -0.43 9.40
C GLY A 76 16.32 -1.91 9.47
N ARG A 77 15.19 -2.24 10.08
CA ARG A 77 14.71 -3.62 10.18
C ARG A 77 14.34 -4.19 8.82
N ASP A 78 14.45 -5.50 8.73
CA ASP A 78 14.15 -6.24 7.51
C ASP A 78 12.65 -6.58 7.41
N ILE A 79 12.16 -6.82 6.19
CA ILE A 79 10.81 -7.30 5.91
C ILE A 79 10.90 -8.70 5.31
N ARG A 80 10.23 -9.66 5.94
CA ARG A 80 10.33 -11.07 5.54
C ARG A 80 9.30 -11.40 4.46
N PRO A 81 9.54 -12.43 3.64
CA PRO A 81 8.54 -12.93 2.69
C PRO A 81 7.20 -13.31 3.35
N THR A 82 7.23 -13.76 4.61
CA THR A 82 6.02 -14.08 5.39
C THR A 82 5.20 -12.84 5.71
N ASP A 83 5.86 -11.71 5.98
CA ASP A 83 5.19 -10.43 6.24
C ASP A 83 4.51 -9.93 4.97
N LEU A 84 5.20 -10.03 3.84
CA LEU A 84 4.64 -9.71 2.52
C LEU A 84 3.45 -10.63 2.17
N GLU A 85 3.54 -11.94 2.43
CA GLU A 85 2.42 -12.86 2.21
C GLU A 85 1.20 -12.50 3.07
N ALA A 86 1.42 -12.10 4.33
CA ALA A 86 0.36 -11.61 5.21
C ALA A 86 -0.31 -10.34 4.66
N ILE A 87 0.48 -9.35 4.23
CA ILE A 87 -0.02 -8.11 3.62
C ILE A 87 -0.85 -8.41 2.37
N PHE A 88 -0.35 -9.28 1.48
CA PHE A 88 -1.10 -9.68 0.29
C PHE A 88 -2.41 -10.40 0.62
N ASN A 89 -2.41 -11.27 1.63
CA ASN A 89 -3.63 -11.95 2.06
C ASN A 89 -4.64 -10.94 2.61
N GLU A 90 -4.21 -9.95 3.37
CA GLU A 90 -5.06 -8.87 3.84
C GLU A 90 -5.61 -8.03 2.69
N SER A 91 -4.78 -7.63 1.71
CA SER A 91 -5.25 -6.93 0.52
C SER A 91 -6.30 -7.74 -0.26
N LEU A 92 -6.15 -9.07 -0.32
CA LEU A 92 -7.15 -9.93 -0.96
C LEU A 92 -8.46 -10.00 -0.18
N GLU A 93 -8.42 -9.97 1.15
CA GLU A 93 -9.63 -9.92 1.98
C GLU A 93 -10.32 -8.55 1.87
N VAL A 94 -9.56 -7.45 1.86
CA VAL A 94 -10.09 -6.10 1.60
C VAL A 94 -10.72 -6.05 0.19
N ALA A 95 -10.09 -6.65 -0.82
CA ALA A 95 -10.62 -6.71 -2.18
C ALA A 95 -11.96 -7.49 -2.30
N LYS A 96 -12.25 -8.38 -1.35
CA LYS A 96 -13.52 -9.14 -1.28
C LYS A 96 -14.58 -8.42 -0.46
N THR A 97 -14.20 -7.87 0.69
CA THR A 97 -15.14 -7.37 1.70
C THR A 97 -15.33 -5.85 1.64
N GLY A 98 -14.35 -5.11 1.10
CA GLY A 98 -14.28 -3.65 1.18
C GLY A 98 -13.95 -3.12 2.58
N VAL A 99 -13.70 -4.00 3.56
CA VAL A 99 -13.50 -3.60 4.96
C VAL A 99 -12.01 -3.48 5.26
N ILE A 100 -11.58 -2.27 5.63
CA ILE A 100 -10.24 -1.99 6.12
C ILE A 100 -10.28 -1.98 7.64
N LYS A 101 -9.62 -2.96 8.29
CA LYS A 101 -9.59 -3.07 9.76
C LYS A 101 -8.65 -2.03 10.38
N GLU A 102 -7.48 -1.86 9.78
CA GLU A 102 -6.42 -0.96 10.24
C GLU A 102 -6.00 -0.07 9.06
N PRO A 103 -6.38 1.22 9.04
CA PRO A 103 -5.99 2.13 7.96
C PRO A 103 -4.47 2.32 7.85
N VAL A 104 -3.77 2.22 8.98
CA VAL A 104 -2.31 2.26 9.07
C VAL A 104 -1.85 1.10 9.94
N LYS A 105 -0.90 0.32 9.41
CA LYS A 105 -0.31 -0.84 10.08
C LYS A 105 1.20 -0.69 10.18
N PHE A 106 1.76 -1.03 11.33
CA PHE A 106 3.20 -1.11 11.50
C PHE A 106 3.67 -2.56 11.47
N VAL A 107 4.67 -2.85 10.65
CA VAL A 107 5.25 -4.19 10.48
C VAL A 107 6.71 -4.18 10.93
N GLY A 108 7.06 -5.15 11.77
CA GLY A 108 8.42 -5.32 12.27
C GLY A 108 8.84 -4.29 13.33
N VAL A 109 7.89 -3.64 14.00
CA VAL A 109 8.14 -2.81 15.18
C VAL A 109 7.97 -3.65 16.45
N ARG A 110 8.71 -3.31 17.52
CA ARG A 110 8.42 -3.85 18.87
C ARG A 110 7.39 -2.93 19.52
N GLU A 111 6.49 -3.54 20.29
CA GLU A 111 5.69 -2.82 21.30
C GLU A 111 6.59 -2.11 22.31
#